data_AF-A0A955ZEK2-F1
#
_entry.id   AF-A0A955ZEK2-F1
#
_cell.length_a   1.000
_cell.length_b   1.000
_cell.length_c   1.000
_cell.angle_alpha   90.00
_cell.angle_beta   90.00
_cell.angle_gamma   90.00
#
_symmetry.space_group_name_H-M   'P 1'
#
loop_
_entity.id
_entity.type
_entity.pdbx_description
1 polymer ?
#
loop_
_entity_poly.entity_id
_entity_poly.type
_entity_poly.pdbx_seq_one_letter_code
_entity_poly.pdbx_strand_id
1 'polypeptide(L)'
;MALRPVLRALLLASAASAAVLACSGGGDPAAEPGDAGADDAATGADVATGTDGGGGGGDGAVDASADVANDATLDAAPVDAGPPAVRYIGRFDRRDAAGPKCAWPGCRIVANFDGTGVSVTLDEIVLNWMDGAPSEWDVIVDGALQPKLVTTPGVSTYVLAAGLPAGRHSVELYRRSEALNGTTQFMGFDFGAGALLPPPLPATRRIEIIGDSQAAAFGLEGVDYPQFDCPGPDGAAKWQNFRRSFGGVLGATFGAEVHGLAYSGKGIAKNLWRPDLEPMPMIYDRSDPMDATSTWSFAEWQPDVIVAMIGTNDFGVGEPNENGAYAPSTPEEVTDAFRAFATLLRAKNPNAHIWLTVSASATDTYPAGRMSRTRLVASTTTVAAERVAAGDTKTYAFAVPEAADAELTGCSAHGNPAHHARIAADLAAQIKAKTGWN
;
A
#
# COMPACT_ATOMS: atom_id res chain seq x y z
N MET A 1 23.96 5.06 23.55
CA MET A 1 25.06 4.12 23.23
C MET A 1 24.47 2.71 23.26
N ALA A 2 24.55 2.00 22.13
CA ALA A 2 24.11 0.62 21.85
C ALA A 2 22.59 0.30 21.84
N LEU A 3 21.93 0.51 20.70
CA LEU A 3 20.63 -0.10 20.34
C LEU A 3 20.61 -0.45 18.82
N ARG A 4 21.72 -1.02 18.33
CA ARG A 4 22.05 -1.10 16.88
C ARG A 4 22.15 -2.51 16.25
N PRO A 5 21.73 -3.63 16.88
CA PRO A 5 21.49 -4.84 16.09
C PRO A 5 20.29 -5.67 16.60
N VAL A 6 19.05 -5.31 16.22
CA VAL A 6 17.89 -6.23 16.34
C VAL A 6 17.00 -6.23 15.07
N LEU A 7 17.06 -5.18 14.23
CA LEU A 7 16.33 -5.13 12.95
C LEU A 7 16.86 -6.09 11.86
N ARG A 8 18.05 -6.69 12.04
CA ARG A 8 18.73 -7.44 10.96
C ARG A 8 18.33 -8.91 10.80
N ALA A 9 17.36 -9.43 11.55
CA ALA A 9 17.09 -10.87 11.61
C ALA A 9 15.64 -11.31 11.33
N LEU A 10 14.68 -10.41 11.11
CA LEU A 10 13.25 -10.75 11.12
C LEU A 10 12.49 -10.57 9.80
N LEU A 11 13.19 -10.17 8.73
CA LEU A 11 12.66 -10.13 7.35
C LEU A 11 13.39 -11.10 6.39
N LEU A 12 14.41 -11.81 6.88
CA LEU A 12 15.29 -12.71 6.11
C LEU A 12 14.82 -14.19 6.03
N ALA A 13 13.62 -14.52 6.50
CA ALA A 13 13.11 -15.90 6.48
C ALA A 13 12.30 -16.26 5.20
N SER A 14 12.40 -15.48 4.13
CA SER A 14 11.77 -15.76 2.83
C SER A 14 12.70 -16.41 1.79
N ALA A 15 13.92 -16.80 2.16
CA ALA A 15 14.85 -17.46 1.22
C ALA A 15 15.64 -18.59 1.87
N ALA A 16 15.04 -19.78 2.02
CA ALA A 16 15.78 -21.05 2.05
C ALA A 16 14.86 -22.26 1.88
N SER A 17 14.78 -22.78 0.66
CA SER A 17 14.52 -24.21 0.42
C SER A 17 14.98 -24.62 -0.98
N ALA A 18 16.24 -25.04 -1.10
CA ALA A 18 16.67 -26.10 -2.02
C ALA A 18 18.15 -26.42 -1.81
N ALA A 19 18.47 -27.42 -0.98
CA ALA A 19 19.57 -28.37 -1.19
C ALA A 19 19.57 -29.41 -0.06
N VAL A 20 18.95 -30.55 -0.31
CA VAL A 20 19.23 -31.78 0.43
C VAL A 20 20.58 -32.30 -0.10
N LEU A 21 21.60 -32.38 0.75
CA LEU A 21 22.82 -33.13 0.44
C LEU A 21 22.99 -34.27 1.44
N ALA A 22 23.05 -35.48 0.90
CA ALA A 22 23.34 -36.72 1.59
C ALA A 22 24.79 -36.76 2.10
N CYS A 23 24.97 -37.54 3.17
CA CYS A 23 26.21 -37.78 3.91
C CYS A 23 27.40 -38.25 3.05
N SER A 24 28.64 -37.84 3.40
CA SER A 24 29.65 -38.69 4.08
C SER A 24 31.08 -38.11 4.02
N GLY A 25 31.77 -38.06 5.19
CA GLY A 25 33.24 -38.06 5.40
C GLY A 25 34.00 -36.79 4.94
N GLY A 26 34.92 -36.16 5.67
CA GLY A 26 35.76 -36.55 6.79
C GLY A 26 37.21 -36.09 6.48
N GLY A 27 37.79 -35.22 7.32
CA GLY A 27 39.24 -34.97 7.36
C GLY A 27 39.73 -33.57 6.94
N ASP A 28 40.15 -32.78 7.93
CA ASP A 28 41.13 -31.68 7.86
C ASP A 28 42.57 -32.25 8.00
N PRO A 29 43.66 -31.44 7.92
CA PRO A 29 43.91 -30.19 7.17
C PRO A 29 45.32 -30.19 6.48
N ALA A 30 45.64 -29.13 5.70
CA ALA A 30 46.90 -28.36 5.75
C ALA A 30 47.37 -27.72 4.41
N ALA A 31 47.96 -26.54 4.57
CA ALA A 31 49.09 -25.94 3.82
C ALA A 31 48.86 -25.20 2.48
N GLU A 32 48.95 -23.86 2.57
CA GLU A 32 49.64 -22.93 1.65
C GLU A 32 51.10 -23.41 1.36
N PRO A 33 51.74 -23.09 0.20
CA PRO A 33 52.04 -21.69 -0.19
C PRO A 33 52.14 -21.35 -1.70
N GLY A 34 51.96 -20.05 -2.00
CA GLY A 34 52.99 -19.16 -2.59
C GLY A 34 53.35 -19.18 -4.10
N ASP A 35 53.19 -17.99 -4.70
CA ASP A 35 54.03 -17.32 -5.75
C ASP A 35 54.10 -17.97 -7.16
N ALA A 36 54.24 -17.30 -8.32
CA ALA A 36 54.66 -15.96 -8.70
C ALA A 36 54.32 -15.72 -10.20
N GLY A 37 54.39 -14.46 -10.64
CA GLY A 37 54.90 -14.07 -11.97
C GLY A 37 53.86 -13.90 -13.09
N ALA A 38 53.55 -12.66 -13.48
CA ALA A 38 54.28 -11.86 -14.49
C ALA A 38 53.86 -12.27 -15.91
N ASP A 39 53.05 -11.47 -16.60
CA ASP A 39 53.43 -10.31 -17.44
C ASP A 39 53.09 -10.73 -18.87
N ASP A 40 52.19 -10.02 -19.57
CA ASP A 40 52.67 -9.01 -20.52
C ASP A 40 51.54 -8.36 -21.32
N ALA A 41 51.82 -7.09 -21.59
CA ALA A 41 51.22 -6.10 -22.47
C ALA A 41 50.77 -6.67 -23.85
N ALA A 42 49.57 -6.39 -24.34
CA ALA A 42 49.09 -5.14 -24.94
C ALA A 42 48.95 -5.26 -26.47
N THR A 43 48.31 -4.23 -27.03
CA THR A 43 47.97 -3.97 -28.45
C THR A 43 46.65 -4.63 -28.89
N GLY A 44 45.67 -3.93 -29.45
CA GLY A 44 45.61 -2.54 -29.88
C GLY A 44 44.68 -2.42 -31.09
N ALA A 45 43.77 -1.45 -31.01
CA ALA A 45 43.06 -0.76 -32.10
C ALA A 45 42.01 -1.54 -32.93
N ASP A 46 40.75 -1.19 -32.66
CA ASP A 46 39.78 -0.57 -33.58
C ASP A 46 40.00 -0.71 -35.10
N VAL A 47 38.95 -1.16 -35.81
CA VAL A 47 38.31 -0.39 -36.91
C VAL A 47 36.87 -0.90 -37.09
N ALA A 48 35.93 0.05 -37.11
CA ALA A 48 34.54 -0.13 -37.54
C ALA A 48 34.37 0.08 -39.05
N THR A 49 33.58 -0.78 -39.69
CA THR A 49 32.74 -0.57 -40.90
C THR A 49 31.73 -1.74 -40.89
N GLY A 50 30.45 -1.68 -41.24
CA GLY A 50 29.65 -0.76 -42.04
C GLY A 50 28.69 -1.62 -42.90
N THR A 51 27.38 -1.44 -42.71
CA THR A 51 26.25 -1.66 -43.64
C THR A 51 25.72 -3.07 -43.99
N ASP A 52 24.42 -3.22 -43.66
CA ASP A 52 23.26 -3.72 -44.42
C ASP A 52 23.19 -5.12 -45.06
N GLY A 53 22.07 -5.80 -44.78
CA GLY A 53 21.52 -6.87 -45.63
C GLY A 53 20.57 -7.80 -44.90
N GLY A 54 19.25 -7.65 -45.14
CA GLY A 54 18.18 -8.33 -44.39
C GLY A 54 18.00 -9.84 -44.61
N GLY A 55 17.13 -10.43 -43.80
CA GLY A 55 16.65 -11.80 -43.96
C GLY A 55 15.91 -12.28 -42.70
N GLY A 56 14.60 -12.50 -42.81
CA GLY A 56 13.70 -12.70 -41.67
C GLY A 56 13.62 -14.10 -41.07
N GLY A 57 12.76 -14.17 -40.04
CA GLY A 57 12.43 -15.33 -39.20
C GLY A 57 12.55 -14.89 -37.75
N GLY A 58 11.50 -14.51 -37.01
CA GLY A 58 10.21 -15.18 -36.90
C GLY A 58 10.33 -16.23 -35.82
N ASP A 59 10.34 -15.80 -34.55
CA ASP A 59 9.88 -16.59 -33.41
C ASP A 59 9.55 -15.67 -32.23
N GLY A 60 8.35 -15.87 -31.68
CA GLY A 60 7.72 -14.99 -30.72
C GLY A 60 8.37 -15.07 -29.34
N ALA A 61 8.75 -13.90 -28.83
CA ALA A 61 8.86 -13.64 -27.41
C ALA A 61 7.78 -12.60 -27.08
N VAL A 62 6.79 -13.01 -26.30
CA VAL A 62 5.79 -12.11 -25.71
C VAL A 62 6.50 -11.30 -24.61
N ASP A 63 6.93 -10.10 -24.96
CA ASP A 63 7.27 -9.07 -24.00
C ASP A 63 5.97 -8.60 -23.33
N ALA A 64 5.80 -8.94 -22.06
CA ALA A 64 4.69 -8.49 -21.24
C ALA A 64 5.01 -7.10 -20.64
N SER A 65 5.28 -6.14 -21.52
CA SER A 65 5.14 -4.72 -21.20
C SER A 65 3.66 -4.37 -21.40
N ALA A 66 2.88 -4.52 -20.32
CA ALA A 66 1.52 -3.99 -20.28
C ALA A 66 1.60 -2.45 -20.23
N ASP A 67 1.83 -1.84 -21.38
CA ASP A 67 1.40 -0.48 -21.66
C ASP A 67 -0.11 -0.45 -21.43
N VAL A 68 -0.50 0.12 -20.29
CA VAL A 68 -1.89 0.44 -20.01
C VAL A 68 -2.28 1.53 -20.99
N ALA A 69 -2.78 1.10 -22.15
CA ALA A 69 -3.33 1.97 -23.16
C ALA A 69 -4.48 2.78 -22.53
N ASN A 70 -4.19 4.06 -22.32
CA ASN A 70 -5.17 5.10 -22.09
C ASN A 70 -6.04 5.22 -23.34
N ASP A 71 -7.15 4.50 -23.38
CA ASP A 71 -8.27 4.85 -24.24
C ASP A 71 -9.58 4.80 -23.47
N ALA A 72 -9.74 5.81 -22.63
CA ALA A 72 -11.04 6.37 -22.31
C ALA A 72 -10.93 7.88 -22.55
N THR A 73 -11.19 8.28 -23.79
CA THR A 73 -11.52 9.67 -24.13
C THR A 73 -12.80 10.07 -23.40
N LEU A 74 -12.68 10.49 -22.13
CA LEU A 74 -13.71 11.25 -21.43
C LEU A 74 -13.55 12.72 -21.81
N ASP A 75 -13.98 13.05 -23.02
CA ASP A 75 -14.04 14.42 -23.54
C ASP A 75 -15.30 15.14 -23.01
N ALA A 76 -15.48 15.12 -21.69
CA ALA A 76 -16.46 15.93 -20.97
C ALA A 76 -15.69 16.88 -20.06
N ALA A 77 -15.83 18.19 -20.31
CA ALA A 77 -15.33 19.22 -19.42
C ALA A 77 -15.74 18.88 -17.96
N PRO A 78 -14.84 19.02 -16.96
CA PRO A 78 -15.19 18.70 -15.59
C PRO A 78 -16.42 19.52 -15.18
N VAL A 79 -17.51 18.83 -14.85
CA VAL A 79 -18.68 19.50 -14.27
C VAL A 79 -18.25 19.98 -12.88
N ASP A 80 -18.32 21.29 -12.67
CA ASP A 80 -17.85 21.96 -11.46
C ASP A 80 -18.80 21.77 -10.28
N ALA A 81 -18.22 21.58 -9.09
CA ALA A 81 -18.98 21.39 -7.86
C ALA A 81 -18.97 22.64 -6.97
N GLY A 82 -19.92 23.55 -7.16
CA GLY A 82 -20.19 24.64 -6.22
C GLY A 82 -19.17 25.80 -6.26
N PRO A 83 -18.90 26.49 -5.13
CA PRO A 83 -17.92 27.58 -5.07
C PRO A 83 -16.47 27.06 -5.10
N PRO A 84 -15.47 27.93 -5.34
CA PRO A 84 -14.06 27.58 -5.22
C PRO A 84 -13.72 26.90 -3.89
N ALA A 85 -13.12 25.71 -3.95
CA ALA A 85 -12.78 24.94 -2.77
C ALA A 85 -11.68 23.91 -3.06
N VAL A 86 -10.87 23.63 -2.05
CA VAL A 86 -10.01 22.43 -2.02
C VAL A 86 -10.86 21.26 -1.55
N ARG A 87 -10.72 20.13 -2.24
CA ARG A 87 -11.43 18.90 -1.95
C ARG A 87 -10.50 17.88 -1.33
N TYR A 88 -10.98 17.26 -0.26
CA TYR A 88 -10.25 16.24 0.50
C TYR A 88 -10.96 14.90 0.31
N ILE A 89 -10.23 13.88 -0.12
CA ILE A 89 -10.73 12.51 -0.30
C ILE A 89 -9.87 11.61 0.60
N GLY A 90 -10.48 10.74 1.39
CA GLY A 90 -9.82 10.07 2.51
C GLY A 90 -10.25 10.66 3.84
N ARG A 91 -9.69 10.12 4.92
CA ARG A 91 -9.97 10.58 6.28
C ARG A 91 -8.98 11.65 6.67
N PHE A 92 -9.49 12.86 6.88
CA PHE A 92 -8.72 13.99 7.38
C PHE A 92 -9.18 14.37 8.78
N ASP A 93 -8.23 14.57 9.69
CA ASP A 93 -8.50 15.25 10.96
C ASP A 93 -8.57 16.76 10.72
N ARG A 94 -9.71 17.35 11.09
CA ARG A 94 -10.06 18.76 10.85
C ARG A 94 -10.20 19.58 12.12
N ARG A 95 -9.78 19.03 13.26
CA ARG A 95 -9.87 19.71 14.56
C ARG A 95 -8.96 20.93 14.66
N ASP A 96 -7.86 20.93 13.91
CA ASP A 96 -6.90 22.03 13.87
C ASP A 96 -7.30 23.10 12.83
N ALA A 97 -7.45 24.34 13.28
CA ALA A 97 -7.82 25.47 12.42
C ALA A 97 -6.72 25.86 11.43
N ALA A 98 -5.46 25.46 11.67
CA ALA A 98 -4.36 25.75 10.75
C ALA A 98 -4.43 24.93 9.45
N GLY A 99 -5.15 23.80 9.46
CA GLY A 99 -5.36 22.99 8.27
C GLY A 99 -5.64 21.51 8.58
N PRO A 100 -6.25 20.78 7.64
CA PRO A 100 -6.57 19.38 7.83
C PRO A 100 -5.32 18.49 7.78
N LYS A 101 -5.30 17.45 8.61
CA LYS A 101 -4.22 16.46 8.71
C LYS A 101 -4.64 15.12 8.11
N CYS A 102 -3.76 14.47 7.39
CA CYS A 102 -3.94 13.08 6.98
C CYS A 102 -2.70 12.25 7.30
N ALA A 103 -2.92 11.01 7.74
CA ALA A 103 -1.90 9.97 7.92
C ALA A 103 -2.21 8.69 7.13
N TRP A 104 -3.49 8.37 6.91
CA TRP A 104 -3.92 7.18 6.17
C TRP A 104 -3.45 7.20 4.70
N PRO A 105 -3.04 6.06 4.12
CA PRO A 105 -2.65 5.99 2.71
C PRO A 105 -3.84 6.28 1.79
N GLY A 106 -3.56 6.86 0.63
CA GLY A 106 -4.59 7.18 -0.36
C GLY A 106 -5.43 8.42 -0.07
N CYS A 107 -5.10 9.20 0.98
CA CYS A 107 -5.62 10.55 1.08
C CYS A 107 -5.26 11.38 -0.15
N ARG A 108 -6.22 12.16 -0.62
CA ARG A 108 -6.04 13.06 -1.76
C ARG A 108 -6.44 14.48 -1.42
N ILE A 109 -5.67 15.42 -1.93
CA ILE A 109 -5.94 16.85 -1.85
C ILE A 109 -6.06 17.35 -3.29
N VAL A 110 -7.27 17.73 -3.69
CA VAL A 110 -7.63 18.01 -5.09
C VAL A 110 -8.12 19.45 -5.21
N ALA A 111 -7.63 20.16 -6.23
CA ALA A 111 -8.09 21.50 -6.56
C ALA A 111 -8.10 21.71 -8.07
N ASN A 112 -9.05 22.51 -8.55
CA ASN A 112 -8.95 23.15 -9.85
C ASN A 112 -8.48 24.59 -9.64
N PHE A 113 -7.72 25.15 -10.56
CA PHE A 113 -7.24 26.52 -10.48
C PHE A 113 -7.15 27.17 -11.86
N ASP A 114 -7.23 28.49 -11.91
CA ASP A 114 -6.81 29.28 -13.06
C ASP A 114 -5.44 29.87 -12.77
N GLY A 115 -4.46 29.71 -13.66
CA GLY A 115 -3.11 30.21 -13.42
C GLY A 115 -2.07 29.61 -14.36
N THR A 116 -0.80 29.72 -13.98
CA THR A 116 0.36 29.19 -14.73
C THR A 116 1.26 28.30 -13.88
N GLY A 117 0.88 28.04 -12.63
CA GLY A 117 1.63 27.24 -11.69
C GLY A 117 0.91 27.11 -10.36
N VAL A 118 1.38 26.16 -9.55
CA VAL A 118 0.83 25.87 -8.23
C VAL A 118 1.94 25.38 -7.31
N SER A 119 1.94 25.89 -6.09
CA SER A 119 2.74 25.38 -4.97
C SER A 119 1.85 24.94 -3.83
N VAL A 120 2.34 24.05 -2.97
CA VAL A 120 1.67 23.63 -1.74
C VAL A 120 2.55 23.85 -0.54
N THR A 121 1.99 24.29 0.58
CA THR A 121 2.66 24.26 1.87
C THR A 121 2.12 23.11 2.71
N LEU A 122 3.02 22.27 3.21
CA LEU A 122 2.71 21.10 4.04
C LEU A 122 3.53 21.16 5.33
N ASP A 123 2.96 20.71 6.45
CA ASP A 123 3.70 20.41 7.67
C ASP A 123 3.78 18.89 7.85
N GLU A 124 4.98 18.32 7.69
CA GLU A 124 5.20 16.89 7.84
C GLU A 124 5.60 16.55 9.28
N ILE A 125 4.73 15.83 9.97
CA ILE A 125 4.88 15.45 11.36
C ILE A 125 5.41 14.02 11.44
N VAL A 126 6.68 13.90 11.84
CA VAL A 126 7.38 12.62 12.03
C VAL A 126 7.72 12.43 13.50
N LEU A 127 7.43 11.25 14.03
CA LEU A 127 7.79 10.88 15.41
C LEU A 127 9.15 10.18 15.45
N ASN A 128 9.89 10.33 16.55
CA ASN A 128 11.27 9.82 16.68
C ASN A 128 11.42 8.29 16.50
N TRP A 129 10.35 7.52 16.60
CA TRP A 129 10.37 6.07 16.40
C TRP A 129 10.05 5.66 14.96
N MET A 130 9.62 6.59 14.10
CA MET A 130 9.28 6.32 12.70
C MET A 130 10.57 6.31 11.85
N ASP A 131 11.11 5.13 11.58
CA ASP A 131 12.34 4.98 10.80
C ASP A 131 12.08 5.11 9.28
N GLY A 132 10.88 4.71 8.82
CA GLY A 132 10.49 4.73 7.41
C GLY A 132 9.92 6.06 6.88
N ALA A 133 9.93 7.12 7.68
CA ALA A 133 9.45 8.47 7.33
C ALA A 133 10.51 9.25 6.51
N PRO A 134 10.17 10.38 5.87
CA PRO A 134 8.86 11.07 5.80
C PRO A 134 7.93 10.48 4.73
N SER A 135 6.69 10.96 4.69
CA SER A 135 5.70 10.52 3.70
C SER A 135 6.01 11.03 2.27
N GLU A 136 5.54 10.29 1.29
CA GLU A 136 5.64 10.62 -0.14
C GLU A 136 4.25 10.70 -0.79
N TRP A 137 4.17 11.53 -1.82
CA TRP A 137 2.93 11.85 -2.52
C TRP A 137 3.15 11.78 -4.04
N ASP A 138 2.23 11.15 -4.75
CA ASP A 138 2.11 11.37 -6.19
C ASP A 138 1.54 12.78 -6.42
N VAL A 139 2.09 13.47 -7.41
CA VAL A 139 1.61 14.79 -7.85
C VAL A 139 1.03 14.61 -9.24
N ILE A 140 -0.24 14.93 -9.42
CA ILE A 140 -0.93 14.86 -10.72
C ILE A 140 -1.38 16.26 -11.10
N VAL A 141 -1.00 16.71 -12.29
CA VAL A 141 -1.40 18.01 -12.86
C VAL A 141 -2.01 17.76 -14.22
N ASP A 142 -3.25 18.22 -14.43
CA ASP A 142 -4.03 17.98 -15.67
C ASP A 142 -4.11 16.51 -16.08
N GLY A 143 -4.24 15.63 -15.08
CA GLY A 143 -4.26 14.18 -15.28
C GLY A 143 -2.89 13.53 -15.55
N ALA A 144 -1.83 14.32 -15.72
CA ALA A 144 -0.47 13.84 -15.95
C ALA A 144 0.31 13.71 -14.62
N LEU A 145 0.89 12.54 -14.40
CA LEU A 145 1.76 12.27 -13.26
C LEU A 145 3.07 13.07 -13.39
N GLN A 146 3.40 13.82 -12.35
CA GLN A 146 4.65 14.57 -12.20
C GLN A 146 5.64 13.75 -11.35
N PRO A 147 6.92 14.17 -11.25
CA PRO A 147 7.82 13.60 -10.24
C PRO A 147 7.17 13.61 -8.86
N LYS A 148 7.26 12.47 -8.14
CA LYS A 148 6.69 12.35 -6.81
C LYS A 148 7.27 13.40 -5.86
N LEU A 149 6.42 13.88 -4.96
CA LEU A 149 6.81 14.77 -3.87
C LEU A 149 7.29 13.93 -2.68
N VAL A 150 8.55 14.11 -2.30
CA VAL A 150 9.09 13.61 -1.02
C VAL A 150 9.02 14.77 -0.02
N THR A 151 8.26 14.57 1.06
CA THR A 151 8.12 15.63 2.07
C THR A 151 9.38 15.76 2.92
N THR A 152 9.45 16.81 3.73
CA THR A 152 10.55 17.10 4.66
C THR A 152 9.92 17.38 6.01
N PRO A 153 10.41 16.80 7.11
CA PRO A 153 9.85 17.04 8.43
C PRO A 153 9.73 18.53 8.76
N GLY A 154 8.57 18.94 9.29
CA GLY A 154 8.21 20.34 9.53
C GLY A 154 7.53 21.03 8.34
N VAL A 155 7.34 22.34 8.48
CA VAL A 155 6.67 23.17 7.46
C VAL A 155 7.59 23.42 6.27
N SER A 156 7.15 23.05 5.07
CA SER A 156 7.85 23.30 3.81
C SER A 156 6.88 23.63 2.68
N THR A 157 7.34 24.46 1.73
CA THR A 157 6.60 24.80 0.51
C THR A 157 7.25 24.12 -0.69
N TYR A 158 6.42 23.49 -1.53
CA TYR A 158 6.83 22.71 -2.69
C TYR A 158 6.17 23.25 -3.95
N VAL A 159 6.97 23.49 -5.00
CA VAL A 159 6.44 23.80 -6.33
C VAL A 159 5.97 22.50 -6.97
N LEU A 160 4.67 22.43 -7.26
CA LEU A 160 4.05 21.23 -7.88
C LEU A 160 4.02 21.35 -9.41
N ALA A 161 3.83 22.55 -9.92
CA ALA A 161 3.97 22.88 -11.34
C ALA A 161 4.29 24.36 -11.54
N ALA A 162 5.00 24.69 -12.62
CA ALA A 162 5.29 26.04 -13.04
C ALA A 162 5.39 26.11 -14.57
N GLY A 163 5.14 27.28 -15.14
CA GLY A 163 5.24 27.50 -16.59
C GLY A 163 4.13 26.82 -17.40
N LEU A 164 2.99 26.51 -16.77
CA LEU A 164 1.80 26.05 -17.47
C LEU A 164 1.25 27.18 -18.37
N PRO A 165 0.59 26.86 -19.49
CA PRO A 165 -0.17 27.85 -20.26
C PRO A 165 -1.15 28.59 -19.35
N ALA A 166 -1.41 29.88 -19.59
CA ALA A 166 -2.41 30.58 -18.79
C ALA A 166 -3.80 29.97 -19.02
N GLY A 167 -4.45 29.57 -17.94
CA GLY A 167 -5.84 29.12 -17.97
C GLY A 167 -6.15 28.13 -16.87
N ARG A 168 -7.16 27.30 -17.13
CA ARG A 168 -7.68 26.33 -16.18
C ARG A 168 -6.82 25.07 -16.13
N HIS A 169 -6.50 24.67 -14.91
CA HIS A 169 -5.74 23.48 -14.57
C HIS A 169 -6.37 22.72 -13.41
N SER A 170 -5.95 21.46 -13.25
CA SER A 170 -6.24 20.63 -12.08
C SER A 170 -4.94 20.19 -11.41
N VAL A 171 -4.97 20.10 -10.08
CA VAL A 171 -3.88 19.54 -9.28
C VAL A 171 -4.44 18.55 -8.28
N GLU A 172 -3.73 17.45 -8.11
CA GLU A 172 -4.01 16.43 -7.10
C GLU A 172 -2.70 15.99 -6.44
N LEU A 173 -2.70 16.01 -5.12
CA LEU A 173 -1.75 15.27 -4.31
C LEU A 173 -2.41 13.96 -3.88
N TYR A 174 -1.76 12.83 -4.14
CA TYR A 174 -2.24 11.50 -3.73
C TYR A 174 -1.20 10.86 -2.81
N ARG A 175 -1.54 10.65 -1.55
CA ARG A 175 -0.63 10.10 -0.55
C ARG A 175 -0.27 8.65 -0.87
N ARG A 176 1.02 8.39 -1.09
CA ARG A 176 1.55 7.06 -1.41
C ARG A 176 1.76 6.23 -0.15
N SER A 177 2.24 6.90 0.89
CA SER A 177 2.70 6.31 2.15
C SER A 177 1.56 6.05 3.14
N GLU A 178 1.74 5.04 3.98
CA GLU A 178 0.78 4.69 5.02
C GLU A 178 0.93 5.54 6.29
N ALA A 179 0.15 5.19 7.31
CA ALA A 179 0.15 5.83 8.62
C ALA A 179 1.49 5.73 9.35
N LEU A 180 2.25 4.64 9.14
CA LEU A 180 3.57 4.43 9.75
C LEU A 180 4.60 5.50 9.34
N ASN A 181 4.40 6.16 8.19
CA ASN A 181 5.38 7.08 7.61
C ASN A 181 5.19 8.56 7.99
N GLY A 182 4.33 8.87 8.96
CA GLY A 182 4.11 10.22 9.47
C GLY A 182 2.71 10.75 9.22
N THR A 183 2.45 11.97 9.66
CA THR A 183 1.17 12.69 9.42
C THR A 183 1.48 13.98 8.68
N THR A 184 0.71 14.29 7.64
CA THR A 184 0.91 15.52 6.86
C THR A 184 -0.26 16.46 7.11
N GLN A 185 0.02 17.68 7.56
CA GLN A 185 -0.95 18.77 7.60
C GLN A 185 -0.90 19.59 6.30
N PHE A 186 -2.05 19.82 5.70
CA PHE A 186 -2.16 20.71 4.55
C PHE A 186 -2.34 22.16 5.01
N MET A 187 -1.38 23.02 4.64
CA MET A 187 -1.38 24.43 5.06
C MET A 187 -1.87 25.38 3.96
N GLY A 188 -2.07 24.89 2.73
CA GLY A 188 -2.65 25.66 1.63
C GLY A 188 -1.95 25.45 0.29
N PHE A 189 -2.70 25.69 -0.78
CA PHE A 189 -2.14 25.89 -2.11
C PHE A 189 -1.89 27.39 -2.36
N ASP A 190 -0.86 27.68 -3.14
CA ASP A 190 -0.58 29.00 -3.72
C ASP A 190 -0.60 28.89 -5.24
N PHE A 191 -1.48 29.68 -5.89
CA PHE A 191 -1.65 29.75 -7.34
C PHE A 191 -1.00 31.02 -7.94
N GLY A 192 -0.18 31.73 -7.17
CA GLY A 192 0.46 32.97 -7.56
C GLY A 192 -0.57 34.08 -7.83
N ALA A 193 -0.55 34.64 -9.04
CA ALA A 193 -1.56 35.60 -9.49
C ALA A 193 -2.88 34.94 -9.94
N GLY A 194 -2.92 33.61 -9.97
CA GLY A 194 -4.09 32.80 -10.31
C GLY A 194 -5.13 32.72 -9.21
N ALA A 195 -6.14 31.87 -9.40
CA ALA A 195 -7.24 31.70 -8.47
C ALA A 195 -7.68 30.24 -8.33
N LEU A 196 -8.12 29.88 -7.12
CA LEU A 196 -8.80 28.62 -6.87
C LEU A 196 -10.14 28.60 -7.62
N LEU A 197 -10.49 27.45 -8.19
CA LEU A 197 -11.75 27.20 -8.89
C LEU A 197 -12.57 26.14 -8.15
N PRO A 198 -13.86 25.96 -8.50
CA PRO A 198 -14.65 24.85 -7.98
C PRO A 198 -13.97 23.50 -8.23
N PRO A 199 -13.97 22.58 -7.25
CA PRO A 199 -13.35 21.27 -7.41
C PRO A 199 -14.18 20.36 -8.33
N PRO A 200 -13.62 19.23 -8.81
CA PRO A 200 -14.37 18.24 -9.56
C PRO A 200 -15.45 17.57 -8.69
N LEU A 201 -16.54 17.15 -9.33
CA LEU A 201 -17.63 16.41 -8.68
C LEU A 201 -17.12 15.13 -7.95
N PRO A 202 -17.78 14.75 -6.84
CA PRO A 202 -17.55 13.46 -6.19
C PRO A 202 -17.87 12.28 -7.09
N ALA A 203 -17.04 11.25 -7.00
CA ALA A 203 -17.41 9.94 -7.50
C ALA A 203 -18.63 9.44 -6.73
N THR A 204 -19.54 8.78 -7.43
CA THR A 204 -20.75 8.21 -6.83
C THR A 204 -20.48 6.87 -6.16
N ARG A 205 -19.44 6.15 -6.61
CA ARG A 205 -19.01 4.86 -6.09
C ARG A 205 -17.91 5.04 -5.05
N ARG A 206 -17.99 4.31 -3.94
CA ARG A 206 -17.10 4.45 -2.78
C ARG A 206 -16.61 3.10 -2.27
N ILE A 207 -15.30 2.97 -2.11
CA ILE A 207 -14.62 1.75 -1.64
C ILE A 207 -13.77 2.09 -0.41
N GLU A 208 -13.96 1.37 0.69
CA GLU A 208 -13.05 1.41 1.84
C GLU A 208 -12.16 0.16 1.84
N ILE A 209 -10.85 0.34 1.93
CA ILE A 209 -9.86 -0.73 1.98
C ILE A 209 -9.27 -0.73 3.37
N ILE A 210 -9.41 -1.83 4.11
CA ILE A 210 -8.92 -1.97 5.47
C ILE A 210 -7.88 -3.07 5.50
N GLY A 211 -6.72 -2.84 6.10
CA GLY A 211 -5.72 -3.89 6.22
C GLY A 211 -4.39 -3.49 6.82
N ASP A 212 -3.41 -4.36 6.61
CA ASP A 212 -2.04 -4.18 7.05
C ASP A 212 -1.14 -3.72 5.88
N SER A 213 0.10 -4.19 5.85
CA SER A 213 1.13 -3.89 4.86
C SER A 213 0.72 -4.24 3.43
N GLN A 214 -0.07 -5.31 3.26
CA GLN A 214 -0.55 -5.72 1.93
C GLN A 214 -1.59 -4.75 1.41
N ALA A 215 -2.48 -4.24 2.27
CA ALA A 215 -3.42 -3.20 1.88
C ALA A 215 -2.72 -1.86 1.62
N ALA A 216 -1.64 -1.59 2.36
CA ALA A 216 -0.82 -0.38 2.20
C ALA A 216 0.02 -0.38 0.91
N ALA A 217 0.18 -1.53 0.25
CA ALA A 217 1.16 -1.77 -0.82
C ALA A 217 2.60 -1.51 -0.37
N PHE A 218 2.93 -1.96 0.85
CA PHE A 218 4.28 -1.94 1.36
C PHE A 218 5.23 -2.69 0.42
N GLY A 219 6.37 -2.08 0.11
CA GLY A 219 7.42 -2.71 -0.69
C GLY A 219 7.15 -2.87 -2.18
N LEU A 220 5.98 -2.43 -2.68
CA LEU A 220 5.52 -2.64 -4.05
C LEU A 220 6.51 -2.15 -5.12
N GLU A 221 7.26 -1.08 -4.86
CA GLU A 221 8.22 -0.50 -5.82
C GLU A 221 9.64 -1.06 -5.69
N GLY A 222 9.87 -2.01 -4.79
CA GLY A 222 11.19 -2.61 -4.55
C GLY A 222 11.52 -3.84 -5.40
N VAL A 223 10.89 -4.00 -6.57
CA VAL A 223 10.93 -5.25 -7.35
C VAL A 223 12.30 -5.63 -7.91
N ASP A 224 13.19 -4.66 -8.04
CA ASP A 224 14.51 -4.85 -8.65
C ASP A 224 15.60 -5.25 -7.63
N TYR A 225 15.21 -5.49 -6.36
CA TYR A 225 16.16 -5.82 -5.30
C TYR A 225 16.31 -7.34 -5.12
N PRO A 226 17.55 -7.88 -5.22
CA PRO A 226 17.82 -9.31 -5.40
C PRO A 226 17.51 -10.18 -4.17
N GLN A 227 17.22 -9.59 -3.01
CA GLN A 227 16.93 -10.32 -1.76
C GLN A 227 15.67 -9.80 -1.06
N PHE A 228 14.85 -9.01 -1.75
CA PHE A 228 13.74 -8.25 -1.16
C PHE A 228 14.16 -7.25 -0.06
N ASP A 229 15.44 -7.19 0.29
CA ASP A 229 16.01 -6.19 1.18
C ASP A 229 16.21 -4.89 0.41
N CYS A 230 15.23 -4.01 0.55
CA CYS A 230 15.21 -2.75 -0.16
C CYS A 230 16.04 -1.71 0.57
N PRO A 231 16.91 -0.95 -0.13
CA PRO A 231 17.80 0.01 0.51
C PRO A 231 17.05 1.05 1.33
N GLY A 232 17.53 1.31 2.54
CA GLY A 232 16.99 2.32 3.45
C GLY A 232 16.55 1.69 4.77
N PRO A 233 15.89 2.50 5.63
CA PRO A 233 15.21 1.98 6.80
C PRO A 233 14.13 0.97 6.46
N ASP A 234 13.87 0.03 7.38
CA ASP A 234 12.68 -0.81 7.32
C ASP A 234 11.44 0.10 7.33
N GLY A 235 10.42 -0.24 6.55
CA GLY A 235 9.23 0.62 6.50
C GLY A 235 9.34 1.80 5.54
N ALA A 236 10.46 2.01 4.82
CA ALA A 236 10.70 3.24 4.08
C ALA A 236 9.60 3.57 3.05
N ALA A 237 9.00 4.76 3.22
CA ALA A 237 7.92 5.31 2.40
C ALA A 237 8.18 5.24 0.89
N LYS A 238 9.44 5.37 0.47
CA LYS A 238 9.84 5.38 -0.94
C LYS A 238 9.51 4.11 -1.71
N TRP A 239 9.38 2.97 -1.01
CA TRP A 239 9.07 1.68 -1.62
C TRP A 239 7.57 1.38 -1.66
N GLN A 240 6.75 2.27 -1.11
CA GLN A 240 5.32 2.11 -1.01
C GLN A 240 4.60 2.98 -2.03
N ASN A 241 3.50 2.46 -2.58
CA ASN A 241 2.62 3.23 -3.45
C ASN A 241 1.17 2.75 -3.36
N PHE A 242 0.38 3.40 -2.50
CA PHE A 242 -1.03 3.05 -2.36
C PHE A 242 -1.86 3.26 -3.64
N ARG A 243 -1.52 4.22 -4.51
CA ARG A 243 -2.21 4.41 -5.81
C ARG A 243 -2.10 3.16 -6.69
N ARG A 244 -1.01 2.41 -6.56
CA ARG A 244 -0.77 1.13 -7.26
C ARG A 244 -1.16 -0.10 -6.44
N SER A 245 -1.69 0.07 -5.23
CA SER A 245 -2.24 -1.03 -4.44
C SER A 245 -3.46 -1.63 -5.13
N PHE A 246 -3.91 -2.80 -4.66
CA PHE A 246 -5.13 -3.41 -5.18
C PHE A 246 -6.34 -2.49 -4.92
N GLY A 247 -6.31 -1.72 -3.83
CA GLY A 247 -7.30 -0.69 -3.50
C GLY A 247 -7.33 0.43 -4.53
N GLY A 248 -6.15 0.97 -4.87
CA GLY A 248 -6.01 2.00 -5.90
C GLY A 248 -6.46 1.50 -7.28
N VAL A 249 -6.09 0.27 -7.65
CA VAL A 249 -6.50 -0.37 -8.91
C VAL A 249 -8.01 -0.61 -8.96
N LEU A 250 -8.64 -1.04 -7.86
CA LEU A 250 -10.10 -1.15 -7.76
C LEU A 250 -10.79 0.21 -7.93
N GLY A 251 -10.25 1.26 -7.30
CA GLY A 251 -10.73 2.64 -7.47
C GLY A 251 -10.74 3.08 -8.93
N ALA A 252 -9.61 2.87 -9.62
CA ALA A 252 -9.50 3.16 -11.05
C ALA A 252 -10.46 2.31 -11.90
N THR A 253 -10.55 1.01 -11.61
CA THR A 253 -11.41 0.04 -12.33
C THR A 253 -12.88 0.44 -12.28
N PHE A 254 -13.34 0.95 -11.14
CA PHE A 254 -14.75 1.27 -10.93
C PHE A 254 -15.09 2.75 -11.04
N GLY A 255 -14.11 3.63 -11.28
CA GLY A 255 -14.30 5.08 -11.16
C GLY A 255 -14.79 5.46 -9.76
N ALA A 256 -14.23 4.83 -8.74
CA ALA A 256 -14.66 4.96 -7.35
C ALA A 256 -13.66 5.77 -6.52
N GLU A 257 -14.18 6.48 -5.53
CA GLU A 257 -13.36 7.04 -4.45
C GLU A 257 -12.93 5.94 -3.49
N VAL A 258 -11.65 5.96 -3.11
CA VAL A 258 -11.06 4.96 -2.24
C VAL A 258 -10.57 5.61 -0.96
N HIS A 259 -10.99 5.08 0.19
CA HIS A 259 -10.40 5.38 1.48
C HIS A 259 -9.50 4.20 1.89
N GLY A 260 -8.19 4.45 2.06
CA GLY A 260 -7.23 3.46 2.51
C GLY A 260 -7.03 3.51 4.02
N LEU A 261 -7.53 2.53 4.76
CA LEU A 261 -7.30 2.33 6.18
C LEU A 261 -6.30 1.19 6.36
N ALA A 262 -5.07 1.44 5.92
CA ALA A 262 -4.00 0.46 5.97
C ALA A 262 -2.85 0.93 6.87
N TYR A 263 -2.39 0.01 7.72
CA TYR A 263 -1.27 0.22 8.63
C TYR A 263 -0.53 -1.11 8.85
N SER A 264 0.66 -1.22 8.28
CA SER A 264 1.64 -2.29 8.42
C SER A 264 1.83 -2.74 9.86
N GLY A 265 1.87 -4.06 10.04
CA GLY A 265 2.02 -4.69 11.35
C GLY A 265 0.74 -4.73 12.18
N LYS A 266 -0.35 -4.05 11.80
CA LYS A 266 -1.61 -4.16 12.53
C LYS A 266 -2.26 -5.53 12.33
N GLY A 267 -2.92 -6.03 13.37
CA GLY A 267 -3.71 -7.26 13.33
C GLY A 267 -5.20 -7.01 13.58
N ILE A 268 -5.99 -8.08 13.51
CA ILE A 268 -7.42 -8.03 13.87
C ILE A 268 -7.63 -8.17 15.38
N ALA A 269 -6.86 -9.03 16.04
CA ALA A 269 -6.86 -9.22 17.48
C ALA A 269 -5.58 -8.68 18.14
N LYS A 270 -4.40 -8.95 17.56
CA LYS A 270 -3.10 -8.51 18.07
C LYS A 270 -2.17 -8.08 16.94
N ASN A 271 -1.42 -7.00 17.16
CA ASN A 271 -0.44 -6.47 16.20
C ASN A 271 0.84 -7.29 16.19
N LEU A 272 1.52 -7.34 15.04
CA LEU A 272 2.82 -7.99 14.85
C LEU A 272 3.80 -7.59 15.95
N TRP A 273 3.97 -6.27 16.14
CA TRP A 273 4.66 -5.73 17.29
C TRP A 273 3.78 -5.82 18.54
N ARG A 274 3.96 -6.89 19.32
CA ARG A 274 3.09 -7.24 20.45
C ARG A 274 2.93 -6.16 21.54
N PRO A 275 3.92 -5.28 21.81
CA PRO A 275 3.76 -4.17 22.75
C PRO A 275 2.81 -3.07 22.25
N ASP A 276 2.53 -2.99 20.96
CA ASP A 276 1.47 -2.14 20.43
C ASP A 276 0.13 -2.86 20.60
N LEU A 277 -0.65 -2.38 21.56
CA LEU A 277 -1.92 -2.98 21.97
C LEU A 277 -3.14 -2.43 21.20
N GLU A 278 -2.93 -1.65 20.15
CA GLU A 278 -4.03 -1.05 19.37
C GLU A 278 -4.19 -1.75 18.01
N PRO A 279 -4.93 -2.88 17.92
CA PRO A 279 -5.22 -3.54 16.66
C PRO A 279 -6.13 -2.70 15.77
N MET A 280 -6.26 -3.12 14.50
CA MET A 280 -7.02 -2.40 13.48
C MET A 280 -8.44 -1.99 13.93
N PRO A 281 -9.24 -2.86 14.61
CA PRO A 281 -10.57 -2.45 15.08
C PRO A 281 -10.56 -1.27 16.07
N MET A 282 -9.51 -1.11 16.89
CA MET A 282 -9.41 -0.01 17.86
C MET A 282 -9.07 1.33 17.21
N ILE A 283 -8.37 1.30 16.08
CA ILE A 283 -7.99 2.51 15.33
C ILE A 283 -8.96 2.80 14.18
N TYR A 284 -9.91 1.89 13.90
CA TYR A 284 -10.87 2.01 12.80
C TYR A 284 -11.73 3.27 12.89
N ASP A 285 -12.01 3.79 14.08
CA ASP A 285 -12.84 4.99 14.25
C ASP A 285 -12.05 6.30 14.14
N ARG A 286 -10.73 6.25 13.86
CA ARG A 286 -9.86 7.43 13.85
C ARG A 286 -9.76 8.11 12.49
N SER A 287 -9.69 9.43 12.49
CA SER A 287 -9.28 10.21 11.31
C SER A 287 -7.76 10.15 11.12
N ASP A 288 -7.04 10.20 12.23
CA ASP A 288 -5.60 10.05 12.30
C ASP A 288 -5.29 8.86 13.24
N PRO A 289 -4.80 7.72 12.72
CA PRO A 289 -4.49 6.55 13.53
C PRO A 289 -3.41 6.83 14.59
N MET A 290 -2.61 7.89 14.42
CA MET A 290 -1.54 8.27 15.33
C MET A 290 -2.05 9.08 16.53
N ASP A 291 -3.27 9.59 16.47
CA ASP A 291 -3.91 10.31 17.56
C ASP A 291 -5.17 9.56 18.04
N ALA A 292 -5.05 8.94 19.22
CA ALA A 292 -6.13 8.20 19.86
C ALA A 292 -7.37 9.03 20.21
N THR A 293 -7.25 10.35 20.20
CA THR A 293 -8.37 11.28 20.43
C THR A 293 -9.07 11.70 19.14
N SER A 294 -8.50 11.36 17.97
CA SER A 294 -9.13 11.68 16.69
C SER A 294 -10.31 10.76 16.41
N THR A 295 -11.37 11.31 15.82
CA THR A 295 -12.58 10.56 15.50
C THR A 295 -13.05 10.88 14.10
N TRP A 296 -13.35 9.84 13.33
CA TRP A 296 -13.93 9.94 12.00
C TRP A 296 -15.46 10.02 12.07
N SER A 297 -16.02 11.00 11.36
CA SER A 297 -17.46 11.10 11.18
C SER A 297 -17.91 10.24 10.00
N PHE A 298 -18.43 9.04 10.30
CA PHE A 298 -18.96 8.13 9.28
C PHE A 298 -20.14 8.72 8.47
N ALA A 299 -20.79 9.78 8.97
CA ALA A 299 -21.82 10.48 8.22
C ALA A 299 -21.27 11.29 7.03
N GLU A 300 -19.98 11.68 7.06
CA GLU A 300 -19.34 12.45 5.98
C GLU A 300 -19.09 11.60 4.74
N TRP A 301 -18.86 10.30 4.92
CA TRP A 301 -18.58 9.39 3.82
C TRP A 301 -18.97 7.96 4.22
N GLN A 302 -19.84 7.37 3.40
CA GLN A 302 -20.32 6.00 3.55
C GLN A 302 -19.86 5.18 2.35
N PRO A 303 -19.08 4.10 2.53
CA PRO A 303 -18.69 3.20 1.46
C PRO A 303 -19.87 2.38 0.94
N ASP A 304 -19.88 2.13 -0.36
CA ASP A 304 -20.73 1.10 -0.95
C ASP A 304 -20.11 -0.29 -0.77
N VAL A 305 -18.77 -0.34 -0.77
CA VAL A 305 -17.96 -1.55 -0.68
C VAL A 305 -16.89 -1.37 0.39
N ILE A 306 -16.74 -2.36 1.27
CA ILE A 306 -15.63 -2.47 2.22
C ILE A 306 -14.88 -3.77 1.92
N VAL A 307 -13.56 -3.69 1.77
CA VAL A 307 -12.67 -4.85 1.67
C VAL A 307 -11.74 -4.84 2.89
N ALA A 308 -11.91 -5.81 3.79
CA ALA A 308 -11.09 -5.98 4.97
C ALA A 308 -10.10 -7.14 4.79
N MET A 309 -8.87 -6.81 4.42
CA MET A 309 -7.72 -7.72 4.27
C MET A 309 -6.77 -7.55 5.46
N ILE A 310 -7.12 -8.16 6.59
CA ILE A 310 -6.38 -8.05 7.85
C ILE A 310 -6.27 -9.44 8.48
N GLY A 311 -5.35 -9.62 9.43
CA GLY A 311 -5.26 -10.86 10.21
C GLY A 311 -3.96 -11.64 10.04
N THR A 312 -3.13 -11.29 9.05
CA THR A 312 -1.87 -12.02 8.79
C THR A 312 -0.90 -11.91 9.98
N ASN A 313 -0.82 -10.72 10.57
CA ASN A 313 0.04 -10.37 11.71
C ASN A 313 -0.34 -11.04 13.04
N ASP A 314 -1.59 -11.47 13.18
CA ASP A 314 -2.09 -12.16 14.38
C ASP A 314 -1.37 -13.50 14.61
N PHE A 315 -0.95 -14.15 13.53
CA PHE A 315 -0.23 -15.41 13.56
C PHE A 315 1.29 -15.26 13.44
N GLY A 316 1.79 -14.03 13.27
CA GLY A 316 3.22 -13.71 13.19
C GLY A 316 4.01 -14.17 14.42
N VAL A 317 5.33 -14.32 14.23
CA VAL A 317 6.27 -14.77 15.25
C VAL A 317 7.49 -13.86 15.33
N GLY A 318 8.22 -13.90 16.44
CA GLY A 318 9.53 -13.29 16.61
C GLY A 318 9.58 -11.89 17.22
N GLU A 319 8.44 -11.30 17.62
CA GLU A 319 8.35 -9.89 17.98
C GLU A 319 7.85 -9.62 19.40
N PRO A 320 8.47 -8.66 20.11
CA PRO A 320 9.78 -8.83 20.73
C PRO A 320 9.81 -9.91 21.83
N ASN A 321 8.64 -10.45 22.20
CA ASN A 321 8.50 -11.61 23.05
C ASN A 321 7.16 -12.30 22.74
N GLU A 322 7.16 -13.63 22.78
CA GLU A 322 5.99 -14.45 22.42
C GLU A 322 5.32 -15.10 23.63
N ASN A 323 5.61 -14.62 24.84
CA ASN A 323 5.21 -15.27 26.07
C ASN A 323 4.24 -14.41 26.87
N GLY A 324 3.38 -15.07 27.66
CA GLY A 324 2.43 -14.39 28.54
C GLY A 324 1.47 -13.49 27.76
N ALA A 325 1.38 -12.22 28.16
CA ALA A 325 0.46 -11.24 27.56
C ALA A 325 0.75 -10.93 26.08
N TYR A 326 1.95 -11.24 25.59
CA TYR A 326 2.37 -10.98 24.21
C TYR A 326 2.36 -12.25 23.33
N ALA A 327 1.82 -13.35 23.86
CA ALA A 327 1.67 -14.56 23.08
C ALA A 327 0.85 -14.30 21.81
N PRO A 328 1.27 -14.89 20.66
CA PRO A 328 0.53 -14.80 19.41
C PRO A 328 -0.93 -15.17 19.57
N SER A 329 -1.81 -14.60 18.72
CA SER A 329 -3.25 -14.83 18.84
C SER A 329 -3.61 -16.32 18.72
N THR A 330 -4.61 -16.76 19.47
CA THR A 330 -5.24 -18.07 19.25
C THR A 330 -6.23 -17.99 18.07
N PRO A 331 -6.57 -19.11 17.41
CA PRO A 331 -7.59 -19.12 16.37
C PRO A 331 -8.95 -18.56 16.83
N GLU A 332 -9.33 -18.84 18.09
CA GLU A 332 -10.56 -18.37 18.71
C GLU A 332 -10.52 -16.85 18.92
N GLU A 333 -9.41 -16.30 19.44
CA GLU A 333 -9.22 -14.85 19.59
C GLU A 333 -9.37 -14.12 18.25
N VAL A 334 -8.79 -14.69 17.18
CA VAL A 334 -8.90 -14.12 15.81
C VAL A 334 -10.34 -14.19 15.30
N THR A 335 -11.02 -15.32 15.49
CA THR A 335 -12.42 -15.48 15.06
C THR A 335 -13.34 -14.51 15.80
N ASP A 336 -13.18 -14.38 17.11
CA ASP A 336 -13.96 -13.46 17.94
C ASP A 336 -13.71 -12.00 17.55
N ALA A 337 -12.46 -11.64 17.28
CA ALA A 337 -12.10 -10.31 16.80
C ALA A 337 -12.72 -10.00 15.43
N PHE A 338 -12.70 -10.93 14.47
CA PHE A 338 -13.41 -10.78 13.20
C PHE A 338 -14.92 -10.62 13.40
N ARG A 339 -15.53 -11.40 14.31
CA ARG A 339 -16.96 -11.30 14.62
C ARG A 339 -17.33 -9.93 15.18
N ALA A 340 -16.54 -9.43 16.12
CA ALA A 340 -16.71 -8.10 16.69
C ALA A 340 -16.51 -7.02 15.62
N PHE A 341 -15.49 -7.15 14.79
CA PHE A 341 -15.18 -6.16 13.77
C PHE A 341 -16.23 -6.13 12.64
N ALA A 342 -16.71 -7.27 12.16
CA ALA A 342 -17.81 -7.33 11.19
C ALA A 342 -19.09 -6.66 11.74
N THR A 343 -19.35 -6.83 13.04
CA THR A 343 -20.46 -6.14 13.73
C THR A 343 -20.24 -4.62 13.75
N LEU A 344 -19.03 -4.16 14.08
CA LEU A 344 -18.65 -2.75 14.05
C LEU A 344 -18.79 -2.15 12.64
N LEU A 345 -18.23 -2.80 11.63
CA LEU A 345 -18.28 -2.38 10.23
C LEU A 345 -19.73 -2.21 9.76
N ARG A 346 -20.60 -3.19 10.06
CA ARG A 346 -22.03 -3.07 9.71
C ARG A 346 -22.71 -1.94 10.46
N ALA A 347 -22.44 -1.76 11.74
CA ALA A 347 -23.05 -0.70 12.54
C ALA A 347 -22.69 0.70 12.03
N LYS A 348 -21.44 0.89 11.60
CA LYS A 348 -20.96 2.17 11.05
C LYS A 348 -21.36 2.37 9.59
N ASN A 349 -21.53 1.28 8.84
CA ASN A 349 -21.79 1.29 7.40
C ASN A 349 -23.00 0.38 7.05
N PRO A 350 -24.24 0.83 7.34
CA PRO A 350 -25.42 -0.03 7.29
C PRO A 350 -25.74 -0.61 5.91
N ASN A 351 -25.33 0.07 4.84
CA ASN A 351 -25.68 -0.32 3.46
C ASN A 351 -24.57 -1.03 2.69
N ALA A 352 -23.34 -1.01 3.22
CA ALA A 352 -22.15 -1.46 2.52
C ALA A 352 -22.17 -2.98 2.23
N HIS A 353 -21.59 -3.36 1.11
CA HIS A 353 -21.15 -4.72 0.84
C HIS A 353 -19.79 -4.93 1.51
N ILE A 354 -19.66 -5.92 2.40
CA ILE A 354 -18.47 -6.13 3.24
C ILE A 354 -17.81 -7.45 2.85
N TRP A 355 -16.58 -7.41 2.35
CA TRP A 355 -15.75 -8.58 2.14
C TRP A 355 -14.73 -8.71 3.26
N LEU A 356 -14.85 -9.78 4.05
CA LEU A 356 -13.79 -10.29 4.91
C LEU A 356 -12.88 -11.14 4.03
N THR A 357 -11.65 -10.68 3.78
CA THR A 357 -10.74 -11.34 2.84
C THR A 357 -9.45 -11.78 3.50
N VAL A 358 -8.84 -12.81 2.93
CA VAL A 358 -7.54 -13.33 3.36
C VAL A 358 -6.48 -12.88 2.35
N SER A 359 -5.34 -12.41 2.85
CA SER A 359 -4.21 -12.03 1.99
C SER A 359 -3.73 -13.20 1.14
N ALA A 360 -3.35 -12.92 -0.10
CA ALA A 360 -2.70 -13.88 -0.98
C ALA A 360 -1.27 -14.26 -0.49
N SER A 361 -0.64 -13.43 0.35
CA SER A 361 0.66 -13.73 0.95
C SER A 361 0.58 -14.61 2.21
N ALA A 362 -0.61 -14.82 2.77
CA ALA A 362 -0.76 -15.71 3.91
C ALA A 362 -0.71 -17.17 3.46
N THR A 363 0.19 -17.96 4.06
CA THR A 363 0.37 -19.39 3.79
C THR A 363 0.21 -20.21 5.08
N ASP A 364 0.16 -21.54 4.95
CA ASP A 364 0.25 -22.45 6.11
C ASP A 364 1.68 -22.87 6.44
N THR A 365 2.61 -22.65 5.51
CA THR A 365 4.03 -22.96 5.69
C THR A 365 4.74 -21.95 6.57
N TYR A 366 4.26 -20.70 6.60
CA TYR A 366 4.86 -19.62 7.38
C TYR A 366 3.83 -18.76 8.15
N PRO A 367 4.05 -18.53 9.46
CA PRO A 367 5.05 -19.19 10.28
C PRO A 367 4.73 -20.67 10.51
N ALA A 368 5.76 -21.51 10.59
CA ALA A 368 5.60 -22.96 10.69
C ALA A 368 4.74 -23.36 11.90
N GLY A 369 3.81 -24.29 11.69
CA GLY A 369 2.91 -24.79 12.75
C GLY A 369 1.79 -23.83 13.15
N ARG A 370 1.72 -22.63 12.56
CA ARG A 370 0.65 -21.67 12.84
C ARG A 370 -0.58 -21.87 11.96
N MET A 371 -0.46 -22.50 10.78
CA MET A 371 -1.56 -22.71 9.83
C MET A 371 -2.35 -21.40 9.57
N SER A 372 -1.62 -20.30 9.38
CA SER A 372 -2.16 -18.95 9.38
C SER A 372 -3.26 -18.79 8.34
N ARG A 373 -3.02 -19.27 7.11
CA ARG A 373 -3.99 -19.18 6.02
C ARG A 373 -5.25 -19.98 6.34
N THR A 374 -5.12 -21.26 6.66
CA THR A 374 -6.26 -22.13 6.96
C THR A 374 -7.13 -21.54 8.07
N ARG A 375 -6.51 -20.99 9.12
CA ARG A 375 -7.23 -20.38 10.24
C ARG A 375 -7.92 -19.08 9.86
N LEU A 376 -7.29 -18.23 9.05
CA LEU A 376 -7.93 -16.99 8.55
C LEU A 376 -9.10 -17.30 7.62
N VAL A 377 -8.97 -18.29 6.74
CA VAL A 377 -10.05 -18.73 5.86
C VAL A 377 -11.21 -19.27 6.69
N ALA A 378 -10.94 -20.13 7.68
CA ALA A 378 -11.96 -20.66 8.58
C ALA A 378 -12.67 -19.54 9.37
N SER A 379 -11.91 -18.59 9.92
CA SER A 379 -12.44 -17.47 10.72
C SER A 379 -13.36 -16.57 9.88
N THR A 380 -12.87 -16.09 8.73
CA THR A 380 -13.63 -15.19 7.85
C THR A 380 -14.87 -15.87 7.28
N THR A 381 -14.78 -17.14 6.88
CA THR A 381 -15.93 -17.92 6.39
C THR A 381 -16.98 -18.13 7.47
N THR A 382 -16.56 -18.50 8.68
CA THR A 382 -17.46 -18.69 9.83
C THR A 382 -18.19 -17.41 10.15
N VAL A 383 -17.47 -16.30 10.29
CA VAL A 383 -18.07 -15.00 10.63
C VAL A 383 -19.02 -14.52 9.52
N ALA A 384 -18.66 -14.65 8.25
CA ALA A 384 -19.57 -14.28 7.16
C ALA A 384 -20.87 -15.11 7.19
N ALA A 385 -20.77 -16.42 7.43
CA ALA A 385 -21.94 -17.29 7.57
C ALA A 385 -22.82 -16.91 8.77
N GLU A 386 -22.22 -16.59 9.92
CA GLU A 386 -22.94 -16.09 11.11
C GLU A 386 -23.67 -14.77 10.83
N ARG A 387 -23.03 -13.83 10.12
CA ARG A 387 -23.66 -12.56 9.71
C ARG A 387 -24.86 -12.81 8.81
N VAL A 388 -24.74 -13.69 7.81
CA VAL A 388 -25.84 -14.08 6.92
C VAL A 388 -26.98 -14.74 7.70
N ALA A 389 -26.68 -15.66 8.63
CA ALA A 389 -27.69 -16.30 9.48
C ALA A 389 -28.41 -15.30 10.39
N ALA A 390 -27.75 -14.22 10.78
CA ALA A 390 -28.32 -13.09 11.52
C ALA A 390 -29.04 -12.05 10.65
N GLY A 391 -29.21 -12.30 9.34
CA GLY A 391 -29.94 -11.44 8.40
C GLY A 391 -29.09 -10.42 7.64
N ASP A 392 -27.79 -10.35 7.89
CA ASP A 392 -26.85 -9.50 7.14
C ASP A 392 -26.36 -10.21 5.89
N THR A 393 -27.14 -10.11 4.81
CA THR A 393 -26.88 -10.76 3.51
C THR A 393 -25.81 -10.07 2.67
N LYS A 394 -25.20 -9.01 3.20
CA LYS A 394 -24.17 -8.19 2.54
C LYS A 394 -22.80 -8.32 3.19
N THR A 395 -22.57 -9.39 3.94
CA THR A 395 -21.24 -9.78 4.43
C THR A 395 -20.79 -11.05 3.73
N TYR A 396 -19.58 -11.03 3.21
CA TYR A 396 -19.00 -12.09 2.38
C TYR A 396 -17.63 -12.49 2.92
N ALA A 397 -17.27 -13.75 2.73
CA ALA A 397 -15.89 -14.21 2.88
C ALA A 397 -15.33 -14.53 1.49
N PHE A 398 -14.10 -14.08 1.23
CA PHE A 398 -13.39 -14.44 0.01
C PHE A 398 -11.91 -14.57 0.32
N ALA A 399 -11.35 -15.76 0.14
CA ALA A 399 -9.91 -15.95 0.24
C ALA A 399 -9.30 -15.74 -1.14
N VAL A 400 -8.52 -14.67 -1.30
CA VAL A 400 -7.79 -14.43 -2.56
C VAL A 400 -6.81 -15.58 -2.77
N PRO A 401 -6.70 -16.16 -3.98
CA PRO A 401 -5.76 -17.25 -4.24
C PRO A 401 -4.33 -16.90 -3.81
N GLU A 402 -3.62 -17.90 -3.25
CA GLU A 402 -2.24 -17.74 -2.80
C GLU A 402 -1.35 -17.16 -3.90
N ALA A 403 -0.41 -16.33 -3.49
CA ALA A 403 0.57 -15.75 -4.38
C ALA A 403 1.51 -16.85 -4.89
N ALA A 404 1.87 -16.77 -6.17
CA ALA A 404 3.06 -17.45 -6.66
C ALA A 404 4.32 -16.71 -6.19
N ASP A 405 5.45 -17.40 -6.07
CA ASP A 405 6.73 -16.79 -5.65
C ASP A 405 7.13 -15.60 -6.54
N ALA A 406 6.85 -15.68 -7.85
CA ALA A 406 7.11 -14.61 -8.81
C ALA A 406 6.27 -13.33 -8.58
N GLU A 407 5.22 -13.40 -7.75
CA GLU A 407 4.41 -12.25 -7.37
C GLU A 407 4.93 -11.55 -6.11
N LEU A 408 5.71 -12.23 -5.28
CA LEU A 408 6.19 -11.75 -3.97
C LEU A 408 7.60 -11.16 -4.06
N THR A 409 7.85 -10.35 -5.09
CA THR A 409 9.18 -9.80 -5.38
C THR A 409 9.40 -8.37 -4.88
N GLY A 410 8.39 -7.74 -4.27
CA GLY A 410 8.56 -6.46 -3.59
C GLY A 410 9.38 -6.59 -2.30
N CYS A 411 9.62 -5.47 -1.63
CA CYS A 411 10.41 -5.45 -0.40
C CYS A 411 9.87 -6.42 0.64
N SER A 412 10.76 -7.08 1.37
CA SER A 412 10.39 -8.01 2.45
C SER A 412 9.41 -9.10 1.99
N ALA A 413 9.59 -9.61 0.76
CA ALA A 413 8.71 -10.58 0.10
C ALA A 413 7.24 -10.12 0.00
N HIS A 414 7.01 -8.82 -0.14
CA HIS A 414 5.67 -8.28 -0.41
C HIS A 414 5.32 -8.33 -1.90
N GLY A 415 4.06 -8.07 -2.20
CA GLY A 415 3.54 -8.12 -3.56
C GLY A 415 4.16 -7.08 -4.48
N ASN A 416 4.54 -7.51 -5.67
CA ASN A 416 4.90 -6.61 -6.77
C ASN A 416 3.64 -6.00 -7.44
N PRO A 417 3.76 -5.09 -8.42
CA PRO A 417 2.60 -4.49 -9.07
C PRO A 417 1.65 -5.50 -9.74
N ALA A 418 2.18 -6.58 -10.32
CA ALA A 418 1.37 -7.63 -10.95
C ALA A 418 0.53 -8.39 -9.91
N HIS A 419 1.09 -8.63 -8.73
CA HIS A 419 0.36 -9.18 -7.59
C HIS A 419 -0.86 -8.34 -7.23
N HIS A 420 -0.66 -7.03 -7.02
CA HIS A 420 -1.73 -6.12 -6.66
C HIS A 420 -2.80 -5.99 -7.76
N ALA A 421 -2.40 -5.98 -9.03
CA ALA A 421 -3.33 -5.99 -10.16
C ALA A 421 -4.18 -7.27 -10.19
N ARG A 422 -3.59 -8.44 -9.93
CA ARG A 422 -4.34 -9.70 -9.85
C ARG A 422 -5.32 -9.72 -8.69
N ILE A 423 -4.90 -9.34 -7.48
CA ILE A 423 -5.80 -9.23 -6.31
C ILE A 423 -6.97 -8.30 -6.65
N ALA A 424 -6.70 -7.17 -7.30
CA ALA A 424 -7.76 -6.24 -7.72
C ALA A 424 -8.71 -6.88 -8.73
N ALA A 425 -8.22 -7.65 -9.70
CA ALA A 425 -9.07 -8.36 -10.66
C ALA A 425 -9.96 -9.41 -9.99
N ASP A 426 -9.40 -10.20 -9.08
CA ASP A 426 -10.12 -11.22 -8.30
C ASP A 426 -11.24 -10.59 -7.47
N LEU A 427 -10.93 -9.51 -6.74
CA LEU A 427 -11.91 -8.75 -5.95
C LEU A 427 -12.92 -8.01 -6.83
N ALA A 428 -12.50 -7.44 -7.96
CA ALA A 428 -13.39 -6.77 -8.89
C ALA A 428 -14.46 -7.73 -9.37
N ALA A 429 -14.11 -8.95 -9.77
CA ALA A 429 -15.08 -9.96 -10.18
C ALA A 429 -16.14 -10.23 -9.09
N GLN A 430 -15.72 -10.34 -7.83
CA GLN A 430 -16.63 -10.49 -6.69
C GLN A 430 -17.55 -9.27 -6.52
N ILE A 431 -16.98 -8.06 -6.57
CA ILE A 431 -17.72 -6.81 -6.42
C ILE A 431 -18.77 -6.66 -7.54
N LYS A 432 -18.38 -6.84 -8.81
CA LYS A 432 -19.28 -6.79 -9.98
C LYS A 432 -20.48 -7.70 -9.79
N ALA A 433 -20.24 -8.95 -9.35
CA ALA A 433 -21.30 -9.94 -9.15
C ALA A 433 -22.32 -9.57 -8.05
N LYS A 434 -21.96 -8.70 -7.09
CA LYS A 434 -22.84 -8.32 -5.97
C LYS A 434 -23.42 -6.91 -6.09
N THR A 435 -22.72 -5.98 -6.73
CA THR A 435 -23.13 -4.57 -6.83
C THR A 435 -23.65 -4.21 -8.22
N GLY A 436 -23.34 -5.00 -9.26
CA GLY A 436 -23.64 -4.67 -10.65
C GLY A 436 -22.79 -3.52 -11.20
N TRP A 437 -21.70 -3.15 -10.53
CA TRP A 437 -20.76 -2.15 -11.04
C TRP A 437 -20.10 -2.67 -12.30
N ASN A 438 -20.28 -1.98 -13.43
CA ASN A 438 -19.55 -2.24 -14.66
C ASN A 438 -18.40 -1.25 -14.82
#